data_AF-H2Z8Y6-F1
#
_entry.id   AF-H2Z8Y6-F1
#
_cell.length_a   1.000
_cell.length_b   1.000
_cell.length_c   1.000
_cell.angle_alpha   90.00
_cell.angle_beta   90.00
_cell.angle_gamma   90.00
#
_symmetry.space_group_name_H-M   'P 1'
#
loop_
_entity.id
_entity.type
_entity.pdbx_description
1 polymer ?
#
loop_
_entity_poly.entity_id
_entity_poly.type
_entity_poly.pdbx_seq_one_letter_code
_entity_poly.pdbx_strand_id
1 'polypeptide(L)'
;MDSVEQFDVIVIGAGIIGSWTAYHLAKSGKSTLLLEQFPALHTRGSSHGASRILRKSYVDRTLRCNDVRSVSTVGGDGEIERDWIYENNGSPIDFQNSTRSRGERHKVV
;
A
#
# COMPACT_ATOMS: atom_id res chain seq x y z
N MET A 1 -9.66 -2.83 31.21
CA MET A 1 -9.16 -3.59 30.04
C MET A 1 -9.35 -2.68 28.86
N ASP A 2 -8.27 -2.14 28.32
CA ASP A 2 -8.33 -1.24 27.18
C ASP A 2 -8.83 -2.05 25.98
N SER A 3 -9.97 -1.64 25.41
CA SER A 3 -10.49 -2.25 24.19
C SER A 3 -9.51 -1.98 23.06
N VAL A 4 -9.00 -3.03 22.43
CA VAL A 4 -8.16 -2.90 21.23
C VAL A 4 -9.01 -2.26 20.13
N GLU A 5 -8.62 -1.07 19.69
CA GLU A 5 -9.32 -0.37 18.61
C GLU A 5 -8.99 -1.06 17.29
N GLN A 6 -10.02 -1.54 16.59
CA GLN A 6 -9.88 -2.29 15.34
C GLN A 6 -10.05 -1.36 14.14
N PHE A 7 -9.09 -1.41 13.21
CA PHE A 7 -9.11 -0.65 11.97
C PHE A 7 -9.20 -1.60 10.78
N ASP A 8 -9.91 -1.18 9.73
CA ASP A 8 -9.97 -1.91 8.46
C ASP A 8 -8.64 -1.79 7.70
N VAL A 9 -7.99 -0.62 7.78
CA VAL A 9 -6.73 -0.33 7.09
C VAL A 9 -5.82 0.53 7.95
N ILE A 10 -4.53 0.18 7.96
CA ILE A 10 -3.47 1.00 8.56
C ILE A 10 -2.56 1.50 7.43
N VAL A 11 -2.39 2.81 7.35
CA VAL A 11 -1.48 3.47 6.41
C VAL A 11 -0.24 3.94 7.18
N ILE A 12 0.93 3.43 6.82
CA ILE A 12 2.20 3.79 7.44
C ILE A 12 2.90 4.85 6.57
N GLY A 13 3.10 6.04 7.15
CA GLY A 13 3.68 7.23 6.54
C GLY A 13 2.62 8.24 6.08
N ALA A 14 2.54 9.41 6.74
CA ALA A 14 1.63 10.50 6.39
C ALA A 14 2.25 11.52 5.41
N GLY A 15 3.07 11.03 4.47
CA GLY A 15 3.48 11.80 3.31
C GLY A 15 2.31 12.13 2.36
N ILE A 16 2.59 12.76 1.22
CA ILE A 16 1.53 13.16 0.26
C ILE A 16 0.69 11.97 -0.24
N ILE A 17 1.35 10.83 -0.50
CA ILE A 17 0.67 9.61 -0.97
C ILE A 17 -0.12 8.95 0.16
N GLY A 18 0.49 8.75 1.33
CA GLY A 18 -0.20 8.11 2.46
C GLY A 18 -1.41 8.93 2.95
N SER A 19 -1.28 10.26 3.00
CA SER A 19 -2.39 11.15 3.33
C SER A 19 -3.52 11.09 2.28
N TRP A 20 -3.18 11.05 0.99
CA TRP A 20 -4.17 10.89 -0.09
C TRP A 20 -4.89 9.55 0.00
N THR A 21 -4.14 8.47 0.22
CA THR A 21 -4.68 7.12 0.42
C THR A 21 -5.62 7.08 1.62
N ALA A 22 -5.19 7.57 2.79
CA ALA A 22 -6.01 7.58 4.00
C ALA A 22 -7.29 8.41 3.84
N TYR A 23 -7.20 9.58 3.20
CA TYR A 23 -8.36 10.40 2.89
C TYR A 23 -9.39 9.65 2.04
N HIS A 24 -8.95 8.98 0.97
CA HIS A 24 -9.86 8.24 0.10
C HIS A 24 -10.44 6.98 0.77
N LEU A 25 -9.67 6.27 1.59
CA LEU A 25 -10.16 5.13 2.37
C LEU A 25 -11.22 5.56 3.40
N ALA A 26 -10.95 6.62 4.16
CA ALA A 26 -11.90 7.19 5.10
C ALA A 26 -13.17 7.68 4.40
N LYS A 27 -13.02 8.36 3.25
CA LYS A 27 -14.17 8.80 2.43
C LYS A 27 -15.01 7.65 1.89
N SER A 28 -14.40 6.49 1.66
CA SER A 28 -15.09 5.24 1.29
C SER A 28 -15.67 4.47 2.48
N GLY A 29 -15.64 5.03 3.68
CA GLY A 29 -16.25 4.46 4.88
C GLY A 29 -15.41 3.40 5.59
N LYS A 30 -14.10 3.32 5.31
CA LYS A 30 -13.19 2.41 6.00
C LYS A 30 -12.64 3.03 7.28
N SER A 31 -12.70 2.27 8.37
CA SER A 31 -11.98 2.62 9.61
C SER A 31 -10.48 2.62 9.32
N THR A 32 -9.87 3.81 9.26
CA THR A 32 -8.50 3.97 8.74
C THR A 32 -7.61 4.66 9.77
N LEU A 33 -6.50 4.02 10.12
CA LEU A 33 -5.46 4.61 10.95
C LEU A 33 -4.30 5.09 10.07
N LEU A 34 -3.92 6.35 10.20
CA LEU A 34 -2.76 6.94 9.53
C LEU A 34 -1.66 7.21 10.55
N LEU A 35 -0.48 6.60 10.34
CA LEU A 35 0.67 6.74 11.23
C LEU A 35 1.80 7.53 10.57
N GLU A 36 2.45 8.40 11.33
CA GLU A 36 3.63 9.14 10.89
C GLU A 36 4.59 9.32 12.07
N GLN A 37 5.88 9.14 11.81
CA GLN A 37 6.93 9.26 12.81
C GLN A 37 7.29 10.73 13.12
N PHE A 38 6.94 11.66 12.22
CA PHE A 38 7.24 13.09 12.34
C PHE A 38 5.98 13.97 12.44
N PRO A 39 6.11 15.21 12.93
CA PRO A 39 5.03 16.18 12.82
C PRO A 39 4.65 16.45 11.36
N ALA A 40 3.38 16.82 11.13
CA ALA A 40 2.91 17.20 9.81
C ALA A 40 3.80 18.30 9.17
N LEU A 41 3.96 18.23 7.84
CA LEU A 41 4.76 19.18 7.06
C LEU A 41 6.26 19.23 7.40
N HIS A 42 6.81 18.15 7.96
CA HIS A 42 8.24 18.01 8.21
C HIS A 42 9.10 18.05 6.92
N THR A 43 10.38 18.38 7.07
CA THR A 43 11.36 18.42 5.97
C THR A 43 12.11 17.11 5.75
N ARG A 44 11.79 16.07 6.53
CA ARG A 44 12.49 14.78 6.53
C ARG A 44 11.96 13.74 5.52
N GLY A 45 11.04 14.13 4.64
CA GLY A 45 10.43 13.23 3.66
C GLY A 45 10.39 13.85 2.26
N SER A 46 10.24 13.04 1.22
CA SER A 46 10.29 13.47 -0.19
C SER A 46 9.21 14.46 -0.63
N SER A 47 8.21 14.70 0.22
CA SER A 47 7.09 15.62 -0.03
C SER A 47 7.36 17.06 0.43
N HIS A 48 8.51 17.34 1.07
CA HIS A 48 8.82 18.67 1.61
C HIS A 48 8.98 19.78 0.55
N GLY A 49 8.82 21.04 0.93
CA GLY A 49 9.04 22.17 0.02
C GLY A 49 7.79 22.62 -0.73
N ALA A 50 7.85 23.83 -1.30
CA ALA A 50 6.66 24.59 -1.63
C ALA A 50 5.91 24.14 -2.90
N SER A 51 6.58 23.48 -3.85
CA SER A 51 6.00 23.18 -5.16
C SER A 51 6.42 21.83 -5.71
N ARG A 52 5.58 21.28 -6.60
CA ARG A 52 5.84 20.07 -7.37
C ARG A 52 5.38 20.28 -8.81
N ILE A 53 6.17 19.76 -9.75
CA ILE A 53 5.86 19.83 -11.17
C ILE A 53 4.92 18.68 -11.53
N LEU A 54 3.78 19.00 -12.14
CA LEU A 54 2.90 18.03 -12.77
C LEU A 54 3.07 18.14 -14.30
N ARG A 55 3.50 17.06 -14.95
CA ARG A 55 3.72 17.00 -16.40
C ARG A 55 2.79 15.98 -17.04
N LYS A 56 2.02 16.42 -18.03
CA LYS A 56 1.16 15.54 -18.86
C LYS A 56 1.94 14.81 -19.96
N SER A 57 3.10 15.33 -20.36
CA SER A 57 3.87 14.89 -21.53
C SER A 57 4.73 13.65 -21.31
N TYR A 58 4.53 12.89 -20.24
CA TYR A 58 5.13 11.57 -20.10
C TYR A 58 4.44 10.61 -21.09
N VAL A 59 5.04 10.49 -22.28
CA VAL A 59 4.62 9.59 -23.36
C VAL A 59 5.08 8.15 -23.13
N ASP A 60 6.04 7.94 -22.23
CA ASP A 60 6.50 6.61 -21.85
C ASP A 60 5.43 5.89 -21.00
N ARG A 61 4.97 4.74 -21.50
CA ARG A 61 3.96 3.88 -20.87
C ARG A 61 4.48 3.24 -19.59
N THR A 62 5.79 3.10 -19.46
CA THR A 62 6.47 2.39 -18.36
C THR A 62 6.38 3.14 -17.03
N LEU A 63 6.17 4.46 -17.05
CA LEU A 63 6.12 5.30 -15.84
C LEU A 63 4.72 5.38 -15.19
N ARG A 64 3.78 4.51 -15.58
CA ARG A 64 2.48 4.34 -14.91
C ARG A 64 2.67 3.48 -13.65
N CYS A 65 1.70 3.48 -12.74
CA CYS A 65 1.68 2.64 -11.52
C CYS A 65 1.62 1.12 -11.80
N ASN A 66 2.05 0.66 -12.97
CA ASN A 66 2.08 -0.72 -13.40
C ASN A 66 3.28 -1.50 -12.82
N ASP A 67 4.21 -0.82 -12.14
CA ASP A 67 5.39 -1.46 -11.52
C ASP A 67 5.09 -2.09 -10.14
N VAL A 68 3.84 -2.04 -9.66
CA VAL A 68 3.42 -2.82 -8.49
C VAL A 68 3.43 -4.29 -8.90
N ARG A 69 4.49 -5.01 -8.56
CA ARG A 69 4.66 -6.44 -8.93
C ARG A 69 3.77 -7.36 -8.11
N SER A 70 3.55 -7.01 -6.85
CA SER A 70 2.67 -7.76 -5.97
C SER A 70 2.02 -6.90 -4.90
N VAL A 71 0.83 -7.30 -4.47
CA VAL A 71 0.13 -6.76 -3.30
C VAL A 71 -0.33 -7.95 -2.45
N SER A 72 0.19 -8.05 -1.23
CA SER A 72 -0.20 -9.13 -0.32
C SER A 72 -1.08 -8.59 0.82
N THR A 73 -2.15 -9.30 1.15
CA THR A 73 -2.92 -9.14 2.39
C THR A 73 -2.32 -10.04 3.45
N VAL A 74 -1.98 -9.48 4.60
CA VAL A 74 -1.41 -10.22 5.73
C VAL A 74 -2.43 -10.22 6.87
N GLY A 75 -2.73 -11.39 7.39
CA GLY A 75 -3.61 -11.62 8.54
C GLY A 75 -2.98 -11.15 9.86
N GLY A 76 -3.78 -11.12 10.92
CA GLY A 76 -3.34 -10.64 12.24
C GLY A 76 -2.26 -11.49 12.93
N ASP A 77 -2.00 -12.69 12.41
CA ASP A 77 -0.93 -13.62 12.81
C ASP A 77 0.37 -13.44 12.00
N GLY A 78 0.38 -12.53 11.02
CA GLY A 78 1.50 -12.31 10.12
C GLY A 78 1.54 -13.27 8.93
N GLU A 79 0.52 -14.11 8.74
CA GLU A 79 0.41 -14.99 7.57
C GLU A 79 -0.17 -14.24 6.37
N ILE A 80 0.34 -14.51 5.16
CA ILE A 80 -0.23 -13.92 3.93
C ILE A 80 -1.55 -14.64 3.63
N GLU A 81 -2.67 -13.93 3.75
CA GLU A 81 -4.02 -14.44 3.47
C GLU A 81 -4.38 -14.36 1.97
N ARG A 82 -3.87 -13.35 1.25
CA ARG A 82 -4.07 -13.17 -0.19
C ARG A 82 -2.84 -12.56 -0.82
N ASP A 83 -2.46 -13.03 -2.00
CA ASP A 83 -1.34 -12.46 -2.75
C ASP A 83 -1.78 -12.17 -4.19
N TRP A 84 -1.65 -10.91 -4.59
CA TRP A 84 -1.99 -10.43 -5.92
C TRP A 84 -0.70 -10.19 -6.69
N ILE A 85 -0.40 -10.99 -7.70
CA ILE A 85 0.72 -10.74 -8.60
C ILE A 85 0.18 -10.03 -9.84
N TYR A 86 0.84 -8.93 -10.23
CA TYR A 86 0.53 -8.22 -11.46
C TYR A 86 1.61 -8.54 -12.49
N GLU A 87 1.23 -9.25 -13.55
CA GLU A 87 2.07 -9.32 -14.75
C GLU A 87 2.00 -8.00 -15.53
N ASN A 88 2.99 -7.76 -16.39
CA ASN A 88 3.18 -6.54 -17.21
C ASN A 88 1.95 -6.08 -18.03
N ASN A 89 0.88 -6.88 -18.06
CA ASN A 89 -0.38 -6.60 -18.74
C ASN A 89 -1.45 -5.94 -17.84
N GLY A 90 -1.15 -5.69 -16.56
CA GLY A 90 -1.97 -4.88 -15.65
C GLY A 90 -3.29 -5.50 -15.19
N SER A 91 -3.56 -6.77 -15.50
CA SER A 91 -4.69 -7.52 -14.93
C SER A 91 -4.23 -8.31 -13.71
N PRO A 92 -4.93 -8.22 -12.55
CA PRO A 92 -4.59 -9.03 -11.38
C PRO A 92 -4.78 -10.51 -11.70
N ILE A 93 -3.78 -11.33 -11.40
CA ILE A 93 -3.91 -12.79 -11.42
C ILE A 93 -4.07 -13.21 -9.96
N ASP A 94 -5.23 -13.78 -9.63
CA ASP A 94 -5.47 -14.31 -8.29
C ASP A 94 -4.65 -15.59 -8.14
N PHE A 95 -3.71 -15.63 -7.18
CA PHE A 95 -2.87 -16.80 -6.92
C PHE A 95 -3.63 -17.88 -6.15
N GLN A 96 -4.90 -18.11 -6.46
CA GLN A 96 -5.65 -19.23 -5.89
C GLN A 96 -5.47 -20.48 -6.74
N ASN A 97 -4.81 -21.48 -6.15
CA ASN A 97 -4.72 -22.89 -6.57
C ASN A 97 -3.61 -23.31 -7.55
N SER A 98 -2.37 -22.87 -7.35
CA SER A 98 -1.21 -23.56 -7.93
C SER A 98 -0.01 -23.52 -6.99
N THR A 99 -0.06 -24.28 -5.88
CA THR A 99 1.08 -25.01 -5.27
C THR A 99 0.74 -25.48 -3.85
N ARG A 100 0.04 -26.62 -3.75
CA ARG A 100 0.11 -27.45 -2.53
C ARG A 100 1.38 -28.32 -2.51
N SER A 101 2.40 -27.99 -3.32
CA SER A 101 3.59 -28.84 -3.49
C SER A 101 4.90 -28.06 -3.65
N ARG A 102 5.19 -27.12 -2.75
CA ARG A 102 6.59 -26.84 -2.34
C ARG A 102 6.56 -25.98 -1.09
N GLY A 103 6.96 -26.58 0.03
CA GLY A 103 6.92 -25.97 1.35
C GLY A 103 8.00 -24.92 1.57
N GLU A 104 7.95 -23.80 0.85
CA GLU A 104 8.74 -22.61 1.19
C GLU A 104 7.83 -21.55 1.82
N ARG A 105 7.93 -21.48 3.15
CA ARG A 105 7.29 -20.45 3.97
C ARG A 105 8.12 -19.18 3.88
N HIS A 106 7.66 -18.19 3.12
CA HIS A 106 8.25 -16.86 3.17
C HIS A 106 7.60 -16.07 4.30
N LYS A 107 8.31 -15.96 5.44
CA LYS A 107 7.99 -14.97 6.47
C LYS A 107 8.44 -13.60 5.96
N VAL A 108 7.52 -12.64 5.92
CA VAL A 108 7.89 -11.23 5.82
C VAL A 108 8.50 -10.83 7.17
N VAL A 109 9.76 -10.40 7.15
CA VAL A 109 10.47 -9.84 8.32
C VAL A 109 10.29 -8.33 8.30
#